data_AF-A0A380E289-F1
#
_entry.id   AF-A0A380E289-F1
#
_cell.length_a   1.000
_cell.length_b   1.000
_cell.length_c   1.000
_cell.angle_alpha   90.00
_cell.angle_beta   90.00
_cell.angle_gamma   90.00
#
_symmetry.space_group_name_H-M   'P 1'
#
loop_
_entity.id
_entity.type
_entity.pdbx_description
1 polymer ?
#
loop_
_entity_poly.entity_id
_entity_poly.type
_entity_poly.pdbx_seq_one_letter_code
_entity_poly.pdbx_strand_id
1 'polypeptide(L)'
;MHNVLLQFPHVHNKEYLKSYAKNPKETKDSYISGFKENQLIKIEAIKSLFAMDKSPLEHVKPATKPDASWDEMKQKAVEIGKADTTSNKFGIRDQYWKLIQESKRKVRRDYEFNVNSPEFQDLELLVKTMRAAGADVQYVSIPSNGVWYDHIGIDKERRQAVYKKIHSTVVDNGGKIYDMTDKDYEKYVISDAVHIGWKGWVYMDEQIAKHMKGEPQPEVDKPKN
;
A
#
# COMPACT_ATOMS: atom_id res chain seq x y z
N MET A 1 2.01 -5.27 -20.72
CA MET A 1 2.99 -4.40 -20.04
C MET A 1 3.60 -3.31 -20.92
N HIS A 2 4.21 -3.61 -22.07
CA HIS A 2 5.01 -2.62 -22.83
C HIS A 2 4.27 -1.36 -23.32
N ASN A 3 2.93 -1.38 -23.34
CA ASN A 3 2.10 -0.24 -23.73
C ASN A 3 1.75 0.72 -22.59
N VAL A 4 1.98 0.35 -21.32
CA VAL A 4 1.58 1.18 -20.16
C VAL A 4 2.38 2.48 -20.14
N LEU A 5 3.71 2.40 -20.32
CA LEU A 5 4.58 3.58 -20.35
C LEU A 5 4.19 4.59 -21.45
N LEU A 6 3.69 4.11 -22.60
CA LEU A 6 3.25 4.96 -23.71
C LEU A 6 1.98 5.77 -23.41
N GLN A 7 1.21 5.41 -22.37
CA GLN A 7 0.01 6.15 -21.95
C GLN A 7 0.36 7.45 -21.22
N PHE A 8 1.59 7.58 -20.69
CA PHE A 8 2.01 8.77 -19.95
C PHE A 8 2.46 9.89 -20.89
N PRO A 9 1.90 11.10 -20.76
CA PRO A 9 2.21 12.20 -21.67
C PRO A 9 3.69 12.62 -21.62
N HIS A 10 4.29 12.53 -20.44
CA HIS A 10 5.66 12.96 -20.16
C HIS A 10 6.72 11.85 -20.32
N VAL A 11 6.36 10.67 -20.83
CA VAL A 11 7.35 9.62 -21.04
C VAL A 11 8.36 10.06 -22.11
N HIS A 12 9.65 9.88 -21.82
CA HIS A 12 10.73 10.13 -22.74
C HIS A 12 10.90 8.97 -23.72
N ASN A 13 11.63 9.20 -24.82
CA ASN A 13 11.98 8.19 -25.82
C ASN A 13 10.79 7.31 -26.29
N LYS A 14 9.67 7.98 -26.65
CA LYS A 14 8.44 7.32 -27.13
C LYS A 14 8.67 6.44 -28.36
N GLU A 15 9.60 6.82 -29.24
CA GLU A 15 9.90 6.04 -30.45
C GLU A 15 10.50 4.68 -30.11
N TYR A 16 11.47 4.66 -29.20
CA TYR A 16 12.00 3.42 -28.65
C TYR A 16 10.87 2.56 -28.03
N LEU A 17 10.06 3.16 -27.16
CA LEU A 17 8.98 2.43 -26.49
C LEU A 17 7.95 1.85 -27.49
N LYS A 18 7.62 2.57 -28.57
CA LYS A 18 6.76 2.06 -29.66
C LYS A 18 7.42 0.90 -30.40
N SER A 19 8.71 1.01 -30.73
CA SER A 19 9.48 -0.05 -31.39
C SER A 19 9.53 -1.31 -30.51
N TYR A 20 9.91 -1.13 -29.24
CA TYR A 20 10.02 -2.19 -28.25
C TYR A 20 8.68 -2.87 -27.98
N ALA A 21 7.58 -2.10 -27.86
CA ALA A 21 6.26 -2.66 -27.67
C ALA A 21 5.78 -3.51 -28.86
N LYS A 22 6.24 -3.20 -30.08
CA LYS A 22 5.91 -3.96 -31.28
C LYS A 22 6.73 -5.25 -31.37
N ASN A 23 8.06 -5.16 -31.29
CA ASN A 23 8.98 -6.30 -31.47
C ASN A 23 10.11 -6.30 -30.42
N PRO A 24 9.86 -6.73 -29.16
CA PRO A 24 10.85 -6.65 -28.07
C PRO A 24 12.17 -7.38 -28.34
N LYS A 25 12.13 -8.47 -29.13
CA LYS A 25 13.31 -9.28 -29.48
C LYS A 25 14.18 -8.68 -30.60
N GLU A 26 13.63 -7.74 -31.37
CA GLU A 26 14.31 -7.14 -32.53
C GLU A 26 14.81 -5.72 -32.25
N THR A 27 14.27 -5.05 -31.23
CA THR A 27 14.73 -3.72 -30.81
C THR A 27 16.13 -3.83 -30.19
N LYS A 28 17.15 -3.46 -30.97
CA LYS A 28 18.56 -3.47 -30.55
C LYS A 28 19.02 -2.19 -29.87
N ASP A 29 18.25 -1.11 -30.00
CA ASP A 29 18.56 0.17 -29.35
C ASP A 29 18.33 0.08 -27.83
N SER A 30 18.73 1.13 -27.11
CA SER A 30 18.53 1.24 -25.66
C SER A 30 17.61 2.41 -25.33
N TYR A 31 16.79 2.27 -24.29
CA TYR A 31 15.88 3.34 -23.84
C TYR A 31 16.64 4.62 -23.44
N ILE A 32 17.82 4.45 -22.82
CA ILE A 32 18.80 5.51 -22.55
C ILE A 32 20.17 5.06 -23.04
N SER A 33 21.06 5.99 -23.36
CA SER A 33 22.43 5.64 -23.72
C SER A 33 23.19 5.10 -22.51
N GLY A 34 24.10 4.14 -22.73
CA GLY A 34 24.93 3.59 -21.65
C GLY A 34 25.78 4.65 -20.94
N PHE A 35 26.17 5.72 -21.64
CA PHE A 35 26.81 6.87 -21.02
C PHE A 35 25.90 7.57 -20.01
N LYS A 36 24.64 7.84 -20.39
CA LYS A 36 23.66 8.50 -19.52
C LYS A 36 23.28 7.61 -18.34
N GLU A 37 23.10 6.32 -18.57
CA GLU A 37 22.86 5.33 -17.52
C GLU A 37 24.01 5.34 -16.50
N ASN A 38 25.26 5.25 -16.97
CA ASN A 38 26.44 5.28 -16.11
C ASN A 38 26.52 6.58 -15.29
N GLN A 39 26.21 7.73 -15.89
CA GLN A 39 26.14 9.00 -15.18
C GLN A 39 25.07 8.99 -14.08
N LEU A 40 23.86 8.51 -14.37
CA LEU A 40 22.77 8.43 -13.39
C LEU A 40 23.15 7.51 -12.23
N ILE A 41 23.71 6.33 -12.51
CA ILE A 41 24.16 5.38 -11.48
C ILE A 41 25.21 6.04 -10.56
N LYS A 42 26.19 6.75 -11.12
CA LYS A 42 27.21 7.45 -10.31
C LYS A 42 26.62 8.56 -9.46
N ILE A 43 25.70 9.36 -10.01
CA ILE A 43 25.03 10.43 -9.28
C ILE A 43 24.22 9.85 -8.12
N GLU A 44 23.45 8.79 -8.36
CA GLU A 44 22.66 8.14 -7.30
C GLU A 44 23.54 7.48 -6.24
N ALA A 45 24.66 6.85 -6.63
CA ALA A 45 25.64 6.31 -5.68
C ALA A 45 26.19 7.41 -4.77
N ILE A 46 26.60 8.56 -5.32
CA ILE A 46 27.08 9.70 -4.52
C ILE A 46 25.97 10.21 -3.59
N LYS A 47 24.76 10.46 -4.10
CA LYS A 47 23.64 10.94 -3.27
C LYS A 47 23.28 9.97 -2.15
N SER A 48 23.34 8.66 -2.40
CA SER A 48 23.03 7.64 -1.38
C SER A 48 24.02 7.63 -0.22
N LEU A 49 25.28 7.99 -0.46
CA LEU A 49 26.32 8.09 0.58
C LEU A 49 26.15 9.33 1.47
N PHE A 50 25.56 10.40 0.92
CA PHE A 50 25.26 11.63 1.62
C PHE A 50 23.76 11.72 1.88
N ALA A 51 23.22 10.84 2.73
CA ALA A 51 21.89 11.03 3.30
C ALA A 51 21.92 12.30 4.18
N MET A 52 21.69 13.46 3.54
CA MET A 52 21.85 14.77 4.18
C MET A 52 20.71 15.11 5.13
N ASP A 53 19.57 14.43 4.99
CA ASP A 53 18.39 14.68 5.81
C ASP A 53 18.33 13.69 6.97
N LYS A 54 18.18 14.25 8.17
CA LYS A 54 17.82 13.48 9.37
C LYS A 54 16.50 12.75 9.14
N SER A 55 16.34 11.59 9.79
CA SER A 55 15.07 10.88 9.67
C SER A 55 13.95 11.77 10.20
N PRO A 56 12.83 11.93 9.46
CA PRO A 56 11.69 12.70 9.93
C PRO A 56 11.08 12.13 11.21
N LEU A 57 11.50 10.93 11.65
CA LEU A 57 11.04 10.27 12.86
C LEU A 57 12.01 10.43 14.06
N GLU A 58 13.17 11.09 13.91
CA GLU A 58 14.15 11.23 15.01
C GLU A 58 13.59 11.90 16.27
N HIS A 59 12.58 12.75 16.11
CA HIS A 59 11.95 13.48 17.22
C HIS A 59 10.79 12.70 17.87
N VAL A 60 10.38 11.56 17.29
CA VAL A 60 9.22 10.80 17.76
C VAL A 60 9.64 9.91 18.92
N LYS A 61 9.02 10.12 20.09
CA LYS A 61 9.21 9.26 21.25
C LYS A 61 8.31 8.01 21.14
N PRO A 62 8.80 6.82 21.50
CA PRO A 62 7.97 5.62 21.55
C PRO A 62 6.74 5.81 22.44
N ALA A 63 5.58 5.33 21.98
CA ALA A 63 4.33 5.36 22.75
C ALA A 63 4.31 4.32 23.89
N THR A 64 5.13 3.28 23.78
CA THR A 64 5.30 2.17 24.72
C THR A 64 6.79 1.89 24.93
N LYS A 65 7.12 1.00 25.86
CA LYS A 65 8.51 0.54 26.05
C LYS A 65 8.95 -0.35 24.86
N PRO A 66 10.25 -0.42 24.54
CA PRO A 66 10.76 -1.22 23.42
C PRO A 66 10.42 -2.72 23.51
N ASP A 67 10.21 -3.26 24.71
CA ASP A 67 9.91 -4.66 25.01
C ASP A 67 8.43 -4.90 25.35
N ALA A 68 7.56 -3.90 25.13
CA ALA A 68 6.13 -4.04 25.39
C ALA A 68 5.54 -5.21 24.59
N SER A 69 4.59 -5.91 25.20
CA SER A 69 3.83 -6.96 24.52
C SER A 69 2.92 -6.37 23.43
N TRP A 70 2.56 -7.19 22.44
CA TRP A 70 1.61 -6.79 21.40
C TRP A 70 0.28 -6.31 21.97
N ASP A 71 -0.18 -6.92 23.07
CA ASP A 71 -1.43 -6.52 23.73
C ASP A 71 -1.33 -5.16 24.41
N GLU A 72 -0.21 -4.86 25.09
CA GLU A 72 0.04 -3.53 25.65
C GLU A 72 0.11 -2.47 24.54
N MET A 73 0.78 -2.78 23.41
CA MET A 73 0.82 -1.88 22.26
C MET A 73 -0.58 -1.65 21.66
N LYS A 74 -1.40 -2.69 21.51
CA LYS A 74 -2.79 -2.59 21.03
C LYS A 74 -3.65 -1.77 21.98
N GLN A 75 -3.52 -1.95 23.29
CA GLN A 75 -4.24 -1.14 24.29
C GLN A 75 -3.83 0.33 24.19
N LYS A 76 -2.52 0.60 24.10
CA LYS A 76 -2.04 1.97 23.95
C LYS A 76 -2.53 2.63 22.65
N ALA A 77 -2.54 1.87 21.56
CA ALA A 77 -3.06 2.33 20.29
C ALA A 77 -4.56 2.68 20.36
N VAL A 78 -5.36 1.92 21.11
CA VAL A 78 -6.77 2.22 21.36
C VAL A 78 -6.93 3.52 22.16
N GLU A 79 -6.11 3.73 23.19
CA GLU A 79 -6.14 4.98 23.98
C GLU A 79 -5.87 6.21 23.11
N ILE A 80 -4.80 6.17 22.31
CA ILE A 80 -4.41 7.28 21.43
C ILE A 80 -5.49 7.50 20.37
N GLY A 81 -5.92 6.43 19.70
CA GLY A 81 -6.97 6.52 18.68
C GLY A 81 -8.28 7.10 19.22
N LYS A 82 -8.67 6.74 20.46
CA LYS A 82 -9.86 7.31 21.10
C LYS A 82 -9.70 8.81 21.39
N ALA A 83 -8.51 9.25 21.81
CA ALA A 83 -8.22 10.65 22.09
C ALA A 83 -8.18 11.51 20.81
N ASP A 84 -7.80 10.93 19.68
CA ASP A 84 -7.62 11.63 18.40
C ASP A 84 -8.85 11.61 17.48
N THR A 85 -9.93 10.91 17.86
CA THR A 85 -11.16 10.76 17.04
C THR A 85 -12.42 11.11 17.83
N THR A 86 -12.44 12.25 18.51
CA THR A 86 -13.56 12.66 19.39
C THR A 86 -14.66 13.44 18.67
N SER A 87 -14.36 14.00 17.50
CA SER A 87 -15.22 14.95 16.78
C SER A 87 -16.23 14.31 15.82
N ASN A 88 -16.16 13.00 15.60
CA ASN A 88 -17.02 12.29 14.64
C ASN A 88 -17.26 10.83 15.01
N LYS A 89 -18.35 10.28 14.49
CA LYS A 89 -18.76 8.89 14.71
C LYS A 89 -18.06 7.87 13.83
N PHE A 90 -17.27 8.32 12.85
CA PHE A 90 -16.63 7.46 11.84
C PHE A 90 -15.24 6.99 12.26
N GLY A 91 -14.71 7.47 13.40
CA GLY A 91 -13.36 7.13 13.84
C GLY A 91 -12.27 7.76 12.95
N ILE A 92 -12.59 8.86 12.25
CA ILE A 92 -11.64 9.64 11.47
C ILE A 92 -10.91 10.60 12.41
N ARG A 93 -9.60 10.78 12.24
CA ARG A 93 -8.81 11.76 13.03
C ARG A 93 -9.44 13.15 13.00
N ASP A 94 -9.52 13.80 14.16
CA ASP A 94 -10.19 15.09 14.35
C ASP A 94 -9.66 16.18 13.41
N GLN A 95 -8.33 16.24 13.23
CA GLN A 95 -7.69 17.17 12.30
C GLN A 95 -8.15 16.95 10.85
N TYR A 96 -8.22 15.69 10.41
CA TYR A 96 -8.63 15.37 9.05
C TYR A 96 -10.15 15.53 8.86
N TRP A 97 -10.93 15.21 9.89
CA TRP A 97 -12.37 15.42 9.88
C TRP A 97 -12.73 16.90 9.69
N LYS A 98 -12.02 17.80 10.38
CA LYS A 98 -12.18 19.25 10.18
C LYS A 98 -11.97 19.65 8.72
N LEU A 99 -10.95 19.11 8.04
CA LEU A 99 -10.70 19.38 6.62
C LEU A 99 -11.83 18.86 5.71
N ILE A 100 -12.40 17.70 6.04
CA ILE A 100 -13.57 17.17 5.32
C ILE A 100 -14.77 18.11 5.48
N GLN A 101 -15.02 18.61 6.70
CA GLN A 101 -16.14 19.52 6.97
C GLN A 101 -15.96 20.90 6.29
N GLU A 102 -14.73 21.41 6.23
CA GLU A 102 -14.41 22.67 5.55
C GLU A 102 -14.47 22.52 4.02
N SER A 103 -14.28 21.31 3.50
CA SER A 103 -14.44 21.01 2.09
C SER A 103 -15.90 21.12 1.67
N LYS A 104 -16.22 22.14 0.86
CA LYS A 104 -17.56 22.32 0.26
C LYS A 104 -17.89 21.29 -0.84
N ARG A 105 -17.01 20.31 -1.09
CA ARG A 105 -17.21 19.31 -2.15
C ARG A 105 -18.11 18.19 -1.62
N LYS A 106 -19.14 17.83 -2.39
CA LYS A 106 -19.85 16.56 -2.16
C LYS A 106 -18.86 15.41 -2.27
N VAL A 107 -18.78 14.58 -1.24
CA VAL A 107 -17.94 13.37 -1.24
C VAL A 107 -18.64 12.31 -2.08
N ARG A 108 -18.49 12.36 -3.40
CA ARG A 108 -18.87 11.27 -4.31
C ARG A 108 -17.62 10.52 -4.71
N ARG A 109 -17.51 9.27 -4.28
CA ARG A 109 -16.34 8.41 -4.51
C ARG A 109 -16.70 7.17 -5.33
N ASP A 110 -17.74 7.26 -6.15
CA ASP A 110 -18.28 6.16 -6.96
C ASP A 110 -17.27 5.51 -7.93
N TYR A 111 -16.09 6.12 -8.13
CA TYR A 111 -14.98 5.56 -8.92
C TYR A 111 -14.03 4.66 -8.11
N GLU A 112 -14.10 4.69 -6.77
CA GLU A 112 -13.25 3.89 -5.88
C GLU A 112 -13.73 2.44 -5.80
N PHE A 113 -12.87 1.54 -5.33
CA PHE A 113 -13.18 0.10 -5.28
C PHE A 113 -13.71 -0.44 -6.62
N ASN A 114 -12.98 -0.17 -7.70
CA ASN A 114 -13.28 -0.67 -9.03
C ASN A 114 -12.47 -1.94 -9.33
N VAL A 115 -13.16 -3.08 -9.49
CA VAL A 115 -12.52 -4.34 -9.88
C VAL A 115 -11.92 -4.29 -11.29
N ASN A 116 -12.36 -3.37 -12.15
CA ASN A 116 -11.85 -3.19 -13.51
C ASN A 116 -10.78 -2.10 -13.59
N SER A 117 -9.84 -2.11 -12.63
CA SER A 117 -8.71 -1.18 -12.60
C SER A 117 -7.50 -1.71 -13.39
N PRO A 118 -6.76 -0.87 -14.15
CA PRO A 118 -5.48 -1.27 -14.74
C PRO A 118 -4.42 -1.62 -13.70
N GLU A 119 -4.53 -1.08 -12.48
CA GLU A 119 -3.59 -1.32 -11.37
C GLU A 119 -3.44 -2.80 -11.00
N PHE A 120 -4.42 -3.66 -11.32
CA PHE A 120 -4.26 -5.11 -11.11
C PHE A 120 -3.19 -5.72 -12.02
N GLN A 121 -3.01 -5.19 -13.23
CA GLN A 121 -1.93 -5.62 -14.13
C GLN A 121 -0.56 -5.15 -13.62
N ASP A 122 -0.53 -3.96 -13.01
CA ASP A 122 0.70 -3.40 -12.43
C ASP A 122 1.08 -4.13 -11.13
N LEU A 123 0.10 -4.53 -10.31
CA LEU A 123 0.30 -5.42 -9.16
C LEU A 123 0.81 -6.80 -9.59
N GLU A 124 0.22 -7.40 -10.63
CA GLU A 124 0.72 -8.66 -11.20
C GLU A 124 2.19 -8.53 -11.64
N LEU A 125 2.53 -7.44 -12.34
CA LEU A 125 3.90 -7.15 -12.76
C LEU A 125 4.84 -7.05 -11.55
N LEU A 126 4.45 -6.35 -10.49
CA LEU A 126 5.24 -6.25 -9.26
C LEU A 126 5.50 -7.64 -8.66
N VAL A 127 4.47 -8.47 -8.51
CA VAL A 127 4.58 -9.81 -7.92
C VAL A 127 5.51 -10.70 -8.75
N LYS A 128 5.34 -10.71 -10.08
CA LYS A 128 6.22 -11.47 -10.98
C LYS A 128 7.66 -10.99 -10.93
N THR A 129 7.88 -9.67 -10.83
CA THR A 129 9.22 -9.08 -10.78
C THR A 129 9.95 -9.45 -9.50
N MET A 130 9.30 -9.28 -8.34
CA MET A 130 9.88 -9.65 -7.05
C MET A 130 10.20 -11.13 -6.97
N ARG A 131 9.29 -11.98 -7.47
CA ARG A 131 9.52 -13.43 -7.56
C ARG A 131 10.69 -13.78 -8.47
N ALA A 132 10.79 -13.16 -9.65
CA ALA A 132 11.89 -13.39 -10.58
C ALA A 132 13.24 -12.94 -10.00
N ALA A 133 13.24 -11.92 -9.14
CA ALA A 133 14.41 -11.48 -8.39
C ALA A 133 14.77 -12.40 -7.20
N GLY A 134 13.94 -13.39 -6.88
CA GLY A 134 14.13 -14.25 -5.71
C GLY A 134 13.92 -13.55 -4.37
N ALA A 135 13.18 -12.43 -4.36
CA ALA A 135 12.90 -11.68 -3.15
C ALA A 135 11.89 -12.41 -2.26
N ASP A 136 12.14 -12.41 -0.95
CA ASP A 136 11.14 -12.78 0.06
C ASP A 136 10.32 -11.54 0.40
N VAL A 137 9.02 -11.56 0.08
CA VAL A 137 8.15 -10.38 0.15
C VAL A 137 6.90 -10.68 0.96
N GLN A 138 6.67 -9.87 1.99
CA GLN A 138 5.39 -9.75 2.68
C GLN A 138 4.49 -8.75 1.94
N TYR A 139 3.50 -9.25 1.19
CA TYR A 139 2.41 -8.39 0.70
C TYR A 139 1.39 -8.18 1.83
N VAL A 140 0.74 -7.02 1.88
CA VAL A 140 -0.30 -6.73 2.87
C VAL A 140 -1.50 -6.06 2.20
N SER A 141 -2.70 -6.60 2.43
CA SER A 141 -3.96 -5.98 2.01
C SER A 141 -4.51 -5.16 3.16
N ILE A 142 -4.55 -3.83 3.01
CA ILE A 142 -4.98 -2.90 4.05
C ILE A 142 -6.51 -2.75 4.02
N PRO A 143 -7.23 -2.81 5.16
CA PRO A 143 -8.66 -2.58 5.21
C PRO A 143 -8.99 -1.12 4.90
N SER A 144 -10.26 -0.86 4.70
CA SER A 144 -10.78 0.50 4.63
C SER A 144 -11.52 0.86 5.91
N ASN A 145 -11.88 2.14 6.09
CA ASN A 145 -12.85 2.50 7.11
C ASN A 145 -14.26 2.13 6.64
N GLY A 146 -14.73 0.93 6.99
CA GLY A 146 -16.02 0.41 6.57
C GLY A 146 -17.19 1.30 7.01
N VAL A 147 -17.14 1.87 8.22
CA VAL A 147 -18.19 2.77 8.75
C VAL A 147 -18.30 4.03 7.90
N TRP A 148 -17.16 4.59 7.47
CA TRP A 148 -17.14 5.76 6.59
C TRP A 148 -17.61 5.43 5.17
N TYR A 149 -17.14 4.32 4.60
CA TYR A 149 -17.49 3.95 3.23
C TYR A 149 -18.97 3.58 3.07
N ASP A 150 -19.55 2.88 4.06
CA ASP A 150 -20.98 2.60 4.11
C ASP A 150 -21.80 3.91 4.13
N HIS A 151 -21.33 4.92 4.88
CA HIS A 151 -21.99 6.22 4.95
C HIS A 151 -22.01 6.99 3.61
N ILE A 152 -20.98 6.82 2.78
CA ILE A 152 -20.86 7.49 1.48
C ILE A 152 -21.33 6.62 0.31
N GLY A 153 -21.97 5.48 0.58
CA GLY A 153 -22.62 4.64 -0.43
C GLY A 153 -21.72 3.64 -1.16
N ILE A 154 -20.57 3.29 -0.59
CA ILE A 154 -19.73 2.18 -1.05
C ILE A 154 -19.89 1.06 -0.03
N ASP A 155 -20.70 0.05 -0.34
CA ASP A 155 -21.01 -1.05 0.57
C ASP A 155 -19.86 -2.05 0.74
N LYS A 156 -20.03 -2.97 1.70
CA LYS A 156 -19.06 -4.01 2.02
C LYS A 156 -18.81 -4.92 0.82
N GLU A 157 -19.85 -5.32 0.12
CA GLU A 157 -19.80 -6.25 -1.02
C GLU A 157 -18.88 -5.72 -2.11
N ARG A 158 -19.02 -4.42 -2.45
CA ARG A 158 -18.17 -3.74 -3.41
C ARG A 158 -16.70 -3.71 -2.97
N ARG A 159 -16.43 -3.43 -1.69
CA ARG A 159 -15.05 -3.42 -1.17
C ARG A 159 -14.43 -4.81 -1.19
N GLN A 160 -15.18 -5.81 -0.72
CA GLN A 160 -14.76 -7.22 -0.69
C GLN A 160 -14.46 -7.79 -2.08
N ALA A 161 -15.20 -7.38 -3.12
CA ALA A 161 -14.89 -7.77 -4.49
C ALA A 161 -13.49 -7.32 -4.93
N VAL A 162 -13.06 -6.12 -4.53
CA VAL A 162 -11.71 -5.61 -4.79
C VAL A 162 -10.67 -6.32 -3.94
N TYR A 163 -10.93 -6.53 -2.65
CA TYR A 163 -10.01 -7.27 -1.77
C TYR A 163 -9.74 -8.68 -2.27
N LYS A 164 -10.79 -9.41 -2.67
CA LYS A 164 -10.67 -10.73 -3.28
C LYS A 164 -9.81 -10.71 -4.54
N LYS A 165 -9.95 -9.69 -5.38
CA LYS A 165 -9.14 -9.55 -6.60
C LYS A 165 -7.69 -9.20 -6.29
N ILE A 166 -7.40 -8.38 -5.28
CA ILE A 166 -6.04 -8.10 -4.80
C ILE A 166 -5.39 -9.41 -4.34
N HIS A 167 -6.10 -10.14 -3.47
CA HIS A 167 -5.64 -11.41 -2.93
C HIS A 167 -5.32 -12.41 -4.04
N SER A 168 -6.26 -12.67 -4.97
CA SER A 168 -6.02 -13.60 -6.08
C SER A 168 -4.87 -13.14 -6.97
N THR A 169 -4.78 -11.85 -7.29
CA THR A 169 -3.68 -11.31 -8.11
C THR A 169 -2.31 -11.58 -7.46
N VAL A 170 -2.19 -11.49 -6.14
CA VAL A 170 -0.93 -11.81 -5.44
C VAL A 170 -0.68 -13.31 -5.41
N VAL A 171 -1.65 -14.10 -4.95
CA VAL A 171 -1.48 -15.55 -4.71
C VAL A 171 -1.30 -16.33 -6.02
N ASP A 172 -2.10 -16.03 -7.06
CA ASP A 172 -2.03 -16.72 -8.35
C ASP A 172 -0.69 -16.49 -9.07
N ASN A 173 0.02 -15.41 -8.71
CA ASN A 173 1.34 -15.08 -9.25
C ASN A 173 2.50 -15.54 -8.36
N GLY A 174 2.21 -16.24 -7.26
CA GLY A 174 3.18 -16.86 -6.37
C GLY A 174 3.67 -15.99 -5.22
N GLY A 175 2.96 -14.89 -4.91
CA GLY A 175 3.18 -14.11 -3.70
C GLY A 175 2.42 -14.67 -2.49
N LYS A 176 2.82 -14.24 -1.28
CA LYS A 176 2.09 -14.49 -0.03
C LYS A 176 1.57 -13.17 0.51
N ILE A 177 0.31 -13.13 0.96
CA ILE A 177 -0.34 -11.90 1.40
C ILE A 177 -0.87 -12.04 2.83
N TYR A 178 -0.62 -11.03 3.65
CA TYR A 178 -1.31 -10.84 4.92
C TYR A 178 -2.56 -10.00 4.64
N ASP A 179 -3.73 -10.60 4.82
CA ASP A 179 -5.00 -9.94 4.58
C ASP A 179 -5.56 -9.37 5.89
N MET A 180 -5.61 -8.03 5.98
CA MET A 180 -6.20 -7.33 7.12
C MET A 180 -7.62 -6.83 6.83
N THR A 181 -8.22 -7.21 5.69
CA THR A 181 -9.50 -6.66 5.22
C THR A 181 -10.72 -7.17 5.99
N ASP A 182 -10.53 -8.17 6.86
CA ASP A 182 -11.51 -8.58 7.87
C ASP A 182 -11.74 -7.48 8.96
N LYS A 183 -10.83 -6.50 9.04
CA LYS A 183 -10.82 -5.43 10.06
C LYS A 183 -11.44 -4.12 9.60
N ASP A 184 -12.20 -4.12 8.51
CA ASP A 184 -12.88 -2.93 7.95
C ASP A 184 -13.68 -2.12 8.99
N TYR A 185 -14.26 -2.80 9.97
CA TYR A 185 -15.12 -2.20 11.00
C TYR A 185 -14.45 -2.11 12.38
N GLU A 186 -13.20 -2.58 12.48
CA GLU A 186 -12.49 -2.59 13.74
C GLU A 186 -11.94 -1.18 14.04
N LYS A 187 -12.43 -0.57 15.13
CA LYS A 187 -12.03 0.78 15.52
C LYS A 187 -10.51 0.91 15.64
N TYR A 188 -10.00 2.05 15.17
CA TYR A 188 -8.59 2.46 15.28
C TYR A 188 -7.61 1.65 14.41
N VAL A 189 -8.09 0.72 13.57
CA VAL A 189 -7.25 0.04 12.58
C VAL A 189 -6.93 0.96 11.41
N ILE A 190 -7.86 1.82 11.01
CA ILE A 190 -7.70 2.88 10.02
C ILE A 190 -7.88 4.24 10.72
N SER A 191 -7.05 5.23 10.39
CA SER A 191 -7.06 6.57 11.02
C SER A 191 -7.92 7.60 10.28
N ASP A 192 -8.23 7.33 9.01
CA ASP A 192 -9.10 8.18 8.19
C ASP A 192 -10.01 7.31 7.32
N ALA A 193 -10.01 7.50 5.99
CA ALA A 193 -10.74 6.65 5.06
C ALA A 193 -9.94 5.40 4.67
N VAL A 194 -8.61 5.52 4.51
CA VAL A 194 -7.77 4.50 3.85
C VAL A 194 -6.42 4.27 4.52
N HIS A 195 -5.92 5.19 5.36
CA HIS A 195 -4.59 5.05 5.95
C HIS A 195 -4.62 4.25 7.25
N ILE A 196 -3.65 3.34 7.40
CA ILE A 196 -3.43 2.57 8.62
C ILE A 196 -3.38 3.51 9.84
N GLY A 197 -4.18 3.19 10.85
CA GLY A 197 -4.24 3.88 12.12
C GLY A 197 -3.48 3.14 13.22
N TRP A 198 -3.64 3.64 14.44
CA TRP A 198 -2.86 3.22 15.60
C TRP A 198 -2.82 1.71 15.80
N LYS A 199 -3.99 1.05 15.87
CA LYS A 199 -4.04 -0.40 16.09
C LYS A 199 -3.64 -1.18 14.85
N GLY A 200 -3.91 -0.62 13.67
CA GLY A 200 -3.48 -1.20 12.40
C GLY A 200 -1.96 -1.28 12.29
N TRP A 201 -1.24 -0.27 12.79
CA TRP A 201 0.22 -0.31 12.84
C TRP A 201 0.75 -1.37 13.81
N VAL A 202 0.06 -1.65 14.91
CA VAL A 202 0.45 -2.76 15.80
C VAL A 202 0.29 -4.12 15.11
N TYR A 203 -0.82 -4.33 14.39
CA TYR A 203 -0.99 -5.55 13.59
C TYR A 203 0.06 -5.68 12.48
N MET A 204 0.41 -4.57 11.83
CA MET A 204 1.44 -4.53 10.80
C MET A 204 2.81 -4.86 11.38
N ASP A 205 3.18 -4.24 12.51
CA ASP A 205 4.47 -4.44 13.17
C ASP A 205 4.62 -5.88 13.67
N GLU A 206 3.56 -6.45 14.25
CA GLU A 206 3.53 -7.87 14.63
C GLU A 206 3.79 -8.77 13.41
N GLN A 207 3.16 -8.46 12.28
CA GLN A 207 3.34 -9.26 11.05
C GLN A 207 4.74 -9.11 10.46
N ILE A 208 5.29 -7.88 10.44
CA ILE A 208 6.67 -7.62 10.01
C ILE A 208 7.64 -8.39 10.90
N ALA A 209 7.46 -8.35 12.22
CA ALA A 209 8.32 -9.07 13.16
C ALA A 209 8.28 -10.59 12.93
N LYS A 210 7.11 -11.18 12.66
CA LYS A 210 6.96 -12.60 12.31
C LYS A 210 7.70 -12.93 11.01
N HIS A 211 7.50 -12.11 9.97
CA HIS A 211 8.16 -12.29 8.67
C HIS A 211 9.69 -12.23 8.81
N MET A 212 10.22 -11.25 9.55
CA MET A 212 11.67 -11.10 9.78
C MET A 212 12.28 -12.27 10.57
N LYS A 213 11.49 -12.99 11.36
CA LYS A 213 11.91 -14.21 12.07
C LYS A 213 11.78 -15.48 11.21
N GLY A 214 11.27 -15.37 9.99
CA GLY A 214 10.97 -16.52 9.14
C GLY A 214 9.81 -17.37 9.66
N GLU A 215 8.97 -16.82 10.55
CA GLU A 215 7.79 -17.52 11.03
C GLU A 215 6.82 -17.73 9.85
N PRO A 216 6.15 -18.90 9.78
CA PRO A 216 5.16 -19.14 8.75
C PRO A 216 4.07 -18.08 8.87
N GLN A 217 3.66 -17.56 7.71
CA GLN A 217 2.48 -16.71 7.62
C GLN A 217 1.28 -17.47 8.20
N PRO A 218 0.32 -16.77 8.86
CA PRO A 218 -0.98 -17.37 9.14
C PRO A 218 -1.47 -18.07 7.87
N GLU A 219 -1.96 -19.31 7.99
CA GLU A 219 -2.47 -20.04 6.82
C GLU A 219 -3.42 -19.11 6.08
N VAL A 220 -3.09 -18.86 4.80
CA VAL A 220 -3.91 -18.08 3.90
C VAL A 220 -5.30 -18.68 4.00
N ASP A 221 -6.25 -17.91 4.54
CA ASP A 221 -7.66 -18.29 4.53
C ASP A 221 -7.98 -18.54 3.06
N LYS A 222 -8.00 -19.83 2.66
CA LYS A 222 -8.65 -20.23 1.44
C LYS A 222 -10.02 -19.58 1.53
N PRO A 223 -10.43 -18.77 0.53
CA PRO A 223 -11.71 -18.07 0.63
C PRO A 223 -12.74 -19.11 1.01
N LYS A 224 -13.37 -18.94 2.19
CA LYS A 224 -14.48 -19.80 2.59
C LYS A 224 -15.51 -19.64 1.47
N ASN A 225 -15.72 -20.73 0.74
CA ASN A 225 -16.68 -20.82 -0.36
C ASN A 225 -18.05 -20.28 0.07
#